data_AF-A0A538A7F3-F1
#
_entry.id   AF-A0A538A7F3-F1
#
_cell.length_a   1.000
_cell.length_b   1.000
_cell.length_c   1.000
_cell.angle_alpha   90.00
_cell.angle_beta   90.00
_cell.angle_gamma   90.00
#
_symmetry.space_group_name_H-M   'P 1'
#
loop_
_entity.id
_entity.type
_entity.pdbx_description
1 polymer ?
#
loop_
_entity_poly.entity_id
_entity_poly.type
_entity_poly.pdbx_seq_one_letter_code
_entity_poly.pdbx_strand_id
1 'polypeptide(L)' 'MADELKGKKIAFAVANEGAEQVELTRPWEAIEEAGAKPELIAPEEGSIQAFNHLDKGDRFDVDRTF' A
#
# COMPACT_ATOMS: atom_id res chain seq x y z
N MET A 1 9.11 -11.85 17.38
CA MET A 1 9.06 -11.82 15.92
C MET A 1 9.37 -10.39 15.51
N ALA A 2 10.48 -10.26 14.82
CA ALA A 2 10.95 -9.14 14.02
C ALA A 2 11.80 -9.87 12.96
N ASP A 3 11.90 -9.34 11.74
CA ASP A 3 12.71 -9.89 10.65
C ASP A 3 12.20 -11.18 9.94
N GLU A 4 10.95 -11.65 10.15
CA GLU A 4 10.43 -12.83 9.43
C GLU A 4 10.48 -12.65 7.90
N LEU A 5 10.20 -11.42 7.44
CA LEU A 5 10.19 -11.08 6.02
C LEU A 5 11.41 -10.26 5.61
N LYS A 6 12.49 -10.30 6.40
CA LYS A 6 13.69 -9.49 6.16
C LYS A 6 14.23 -9.68 4.74
N GLY A 7 14.47 -8.56 4.06
CA GLY A 7 15.03 -8.53 2.71
C GLY A 7 14.02 -8.94 1.62
N LYS A 8 12.75 -9.16 1.96
CA LYS A 8 11.68 -9.31 0.98
C LYS A 8 11.08 -7.95 0.62
N LYS A 9 10.57 -7.88 -0.61
CA LYS A 9 9.71 -6.81 -1.09
C LYS A 9 8.30 -7.37 -1.27
N ILE A 10 7.29 -6.65 -0.80
CA ILE A 10 5.89 -7.08 -0.85
C ILE A 10 5.11 -6.05 -1.66
N ALA A 11 4.53 -6.47 -2.79
CA ALA A 11 3.73 -5.59 -3.63
C ALA A 11 2.30 -5.49 -3.09
N PHE A 12 1.82 -4.26 -2.96
CA PHE A 12 0.44 -3.92 -2.65
C PHE A 12 -0.22 -3.48 -3.96
N ALA A 13 -0.98 -4.38 -4.58
CA ALA A 13 -1.67 -4.11 -5.82
C ALA A 13 -3.06 -3.54 -5.56
N VAL A 14 -3.28 -2.29 -5.97
CA VAL A 14 -4.54 -1.57 -5.78
C VAL A 14 -4.97 -0.90 -7.08
N ALA A 15 -6.25 -0.53 -7.18
CA ALA A 15 -6.69 0.41 -8.22
C ALA A 15 -6.21 1.84 -7.88
N ASN A 16 -6.14 2.72 -8.88
CA ASN A 16 -5.83 4.13 -8.66
C ASN A 16 -6.86 4.88 -7.80
N GLU A 17 -8.06 4.34 -7.62
CA GLU A 17 -9.10 4.93 -6.77
C GLU A 17 -9.98 3.83 -6.15
N GLY A 18 -10.44 4.06 -4.91
CA GLY A 18 -11.50 3.27 -4.28
C GLY A 18 -11.02 2.25 -3.25
N ALA A 19 -9.72 2.15 -2.99
CA ALA A 19 -9.20 1.35 -1.89
C ALA A 19 -9.53 2.01 -0.54
N GLU A 20 -10.02 1.22 0.42
CA GLU A 20 -10.22 1.70 1.78
C GLU A 20 -8.85 1.92 2.45
N GLN A 21 -8.64 3.10 3.04
CA GLN A 21 -7.34 3.53 3.56
C GLN A 21 -6.84 2.59 4.66
N VAL A 22 -7.71 2.16 5.57
CA VAL A 22 -7.33 1.26 6.65
C VAL A 22 -6.91 -0.12 6.15
N GLU A 23 -7.40 -0.54 4.98
CA GLU A 23 -7.00 -1.81 4.33
C GLU A 23 -5.65 -1.70 3.62
N LEU A 24 -5.18 -0.48 3.31
CA LEU A 24 -3.83 -0.22 2.82
C LEU A 24 -2.84 -0.02 3.97
N THR A 25 -3.12 0.89 4.91
CA THR A 25 -2.12 1.35 5.89
C THR A 25 -1.82 0.32 6.98
N ARG A 26 -2.83 -0.40 7.50
CA ARG A 26 -2.57 -1.38 8.57
C ARG A 26 -1.74 -2.57 8.09
N PRO A 27 -2.01 -3.18 6.92
CA PRO A 27 -1.13 -4.24 6.44
C PRO A 27 0.23 -3.68 6.00
N TRP A 28 0.32 -2.43 5.53
CA TRP A 28 1.60 -1.77 5.25
C TRP A 28 2.50 -1.75 6.49
N GLU A 29 2.00 -1.22 7.60
CA GLU A 29 2.70 -1.17 8.88
C GLU A 29 3.15 -2.57 9.33
N ALA A 30 2.26 -3.57 9.24
CA ALA A 30 2.58 -4.95 9.62
C ALA A 30 3.72 -5.55 8.78
N ILE A 31 3.80 -5.21 7.49
CA ILE A 31 4.89 -5.66 6.60
C ILE A 31 6.21 -4.96 6.96
N GLU A 32 6.18 -3.67 7.28
CA GLU A 32 7.37 -2.94 7.75
C GLU A 32 7.88 -3.50 9.08
N GLU A 33 6.98 -3.75 10.04
CA GLU A 33 7.29 -4.37 11.33
C GLU A 33 7.88 -5.79 11.17
N ALA A 34 7.43 -6.55 10.17
CA ALA A 34 7.98 -7.85 9.82
C ALA A 34 9.37 -7.77 9.14
N GLY A 35 9.88 -6.56 8.87
CA GLY A 35 11.20 -6.30 8.29
C GLY A 35 11.24 -6.36 6.76
N ALA A 36 10.08 -6.40 6.09
CA ALA A 36 9.99 -6.32 4.64
C ALA A 36 9.85 -4.87 4.16
N LYS A 37 10.09 -4.67 2.86
CA LYS A 37 9.81 -3.41 2.18
C LYS A 37 8.48 -3.52 1.41
N PRO A 38 7.40 -2.84 1.82
CA PRO A 38 6.21 -2.71 0.99
C PRO A 38 6.49 -1.83 -0.24
N GLU A 39 5.80 -2.10 -1.35
CA GLU A 39 5.79 -1.27 -2.58
C GLU A 39 4.35 -1.18 -3.10
N LEU A 40 3.87 0.04 -3.37
CA LEU A 40 2.52 0.31 -3.87
C LEU A 40 2.49 0.27 -5.39
N ILE A 41 1.68 -0.61 -5.98
CA ILE A 41 1.54 -0.72 -7.43
C ILE A 41 0.09 -0.53 -7.87
N ALA A 42 -0.10 0.13 -9.02
CA ALA A 42 -1.41 0.46 -9.57
C ALA A 42 -1.40 0.43 -11.12
N PRO A 43 -2.55 0.34 -11.80
CA PRO A 43 -2.60 0.37 -13.27
C PRO A 43 -2.00 1.64 -13.90
N GLU A 44 -2.17 2.80 -13.26
CA GLU A 44 -1.68 4.10 -13.75
C GLU A 44 -0.63 4.71 -12.81
N GLU A 45 0.31 5.49 -13.37
CA GLU A 45 1.30 6.25 -12.61
C GLU A 45 0.65 7.40 -11.80
N GLY A 46 1.42 8.01 -10.90
CA GLY A 46 0.97 9.15 -10.09
C GLY A 46 0.64 8.72 -8.68
N SER A 47 -0.62 8.84 -8.26
CA SER A 47 -1.04 8.51 -6.90
C SER A 47 -2.35 7.75 -6.91
N ILE A 48 -2.57 6.91 -5.90
CA ILE A 48 -3.89 6.35 -5.62
C ILE A 48 -4.66 7.26 -4.67
N GLN A 49 -5.98 7.34 -4.83
CA GLN A 49 -6.89 7.97 -3.88
C GLN A 49 -7.51 6.88 -2.99
N ALA A 50 -7.16 6.89 -1.71
CA ALA A 50 -7.79 6.02 -0.73
C ALA A 50 -9.08 6.65 -0.18
N PHE A 51 -9.91 5.86 0.49
CA PHE A 51 -11.17 6.28 1.07
C PHE A 51 -11.27 5.91 2.54
N ASN A 52 -12.07 6.69 3.27
CA ASN A 52 -12.61 6.29 4.55
C ASN A 52 -14.13 6.18 4.37
N HIS A 53 -14.62 4.96 4.12
CA HIS A 53 -15.97 4.70 3.62
C HIS A 53 -16.27 5.43 2.29
N LEU A 54 -17.08 6.48 2.32
CA LEU A 54 -17.46 7.25 1.13
C LEU A 54 -16.69 8.57 1.02
N ASP A 55 -15.94 8.93 2.05
CA ASP A 55 -15.15 10.15 2.08
C ASP A 55 -13.75 9.88 1.53
N LYS A 56 -13.22 10.85 0.77
CA LYS A 56 -11.84 10.78 0.31
C LYS A 56 -10.91 10.78 1.51
N GLY A 57 -10.04 9.78 1.57
CA GLY A 57 -8.91 9.72 2.48
C GLY A 57 -7.66 10.33 1.86
N ASP A 58 -6.52 9.82 2.30
CA ASP A 58 -5.21 10.25 1.85
C ASP A 58 -4.91 9.77 0.42
N ARG A 59 -3.90 10.39 -0.19
CA ARG A 59 -3.33 9.96 -1.46
C ARG A 59 -1.94 9.38 -1.22
N PHE A 60 -1.65 8.30 -1.92
CA PHE A 60 -0.37 7.59 -1.81
C PHE A 60 0.28 7.48 -3.19
N ASP A 61 1.56 7.81 -3.29
CA ASP A 61 2.28 7.76 -4.55
C ASP A 61 2.48 6.31 -5.03
N VAL A 62 2.29 6.09 -6.33
CA VAL A 62 2.47 4.80 -6.98
C VAL A 62 3.96 4.58 -7.22
N ASP A 63 4.52 3.50 -6.69
CA ASP A 63 5.93 3.15 -6.89
C ASP A 63 6.17 2.58 -8.30
N ARG A 64 5.21 1.83 -8.84
CA ARG A 64 5.31 1.15 -10.14
C ARG A 64 3.93 0.80 -10.72
N THR A 65 3.84 0.77 -12.04
CA THR A 65 2.67 0.26 -12.77
C THR A 65 2.75 -1.22 -13.15
N PHE A 66 1.60 -1.86 -13.41
CA PHE A 66 1.50 -3.27 -13.82
C PHE A 66 0.46 -3.52 -14.90
#